data_AF-A0A7C6P728-F1
#
_entry.id   AF-A0A7C6P728-F1
#
_cell.length_a   1.000
_cell.length_b   1.000
_cell.length_c   1.000
_cell.angle_alpha   90.00
_cell.angle_beta   90.00
_cell.angle_gamma   90.00
#
_symmetry.space_group_name_H-M   'P 1'
#
loop_
_entity.id
_entity.type
_entity.pdbx_description
1 polymer ?
#
loop_
_entity_poly.entity_id
_entity_poly.type
_entity_poly.pdbx_seq_one_letter_code
_entity_poly.pdbx_strand_id
1 'polypeptide(L)' 'MSISRELLNKITSKLDIVEIVSSSGVTLTKKGANYVGLCPFHDDKNPSLTVSPD' A
#
# COMPACT_ATOMS: atom_id res chain seq x y z
N MET A 1 -11.24 -3.60 24.12
CA MET A 1 -12.12 -3.18 23.01
C MET A 1 -11.80 -4.08 21.83
N SER A 2 -12.77 -4.84 21.31
CA SER A 2 -12.55 -5.76 20.19
C SER A 2 -13.27 -5.26 18.95
N ILE A 3 -12.56 -5.15 17.84
CA ILE A 3 -13.14 -4.79 16.54
C ILE A 3 -13.67 -6.07 15.89
N SER A 4 -14.90 -6.05 15.36
CA SER A 4 -15.49 -7.21 14.68
C SER A 4 -14.82 -7.46 13.33
N ARG A 5 -14.72 -8.73 12.91
CA ARG A 5 -14.20 -9.10 11.58
C ARG A 5 -15.00 -8.48 10.44
N GLU A 6 -16.32 -8.40 10.60
CA GLU A 6 -17.19 -7.77 9.61
C GLU A 6 -16.85 -6.28 9.42
N LEU A 7 -16.63 -5.56 10.52
CA LEU A 7 -16.22 -4.16 10.46
C LEU A 7 -14.83 -4.01 9.81
N LEU A 8 -13.87 -4.87 10.17
CA LEU A 8 -12.54 -4.89 9.54
C LEU A 8 -12.65 -5.07 8.02
N ASN A 9 -13.38 -6.09 7.57
CA ASN A 9 -13.55 -6.37 6.15
C ASN A 9 -14.21 -5.21 5.40
N LYS A 10 -15.22 -4.57 6.01
CA LYS A 10 -15.92 -3.41 5.42
C LYS A 10 -15.01 -2.20 5.29
N ILE A 11 -14.06 -2.02 6.21
CA ILE A 11 -13.07 -0.96 6.13
C ILE A 11 -12.07 -1.30 5.02
N THR A 12 -11.45 -2.48 5.06
CA THR A 12 -10.42 -2.85 4.08
C THR A 12 -10.97 -2.93 2.66
N SER A 13 -12.24 -3.32 2.46
CA SER A 13 -12.84 -3.38 1.12
C SER A 13 -13.16 -2.02 0.49
N LYS A 14 -13.07 -0.93 1.26
CA LYS A 14 -13.36 0.44 0.80
C LYS A 14 -12.11 1.27 0.58
N LEU A 15 -10.95 0.75 0.96
CA LEU A 15 -9.70 1.47 0.93
C LEU A 15 -8.89 1.02 -0.28
N ASP A 16 -8.33 1.98 -1.01
CA ASP A 16 -7.32 1.72 -2.02
C ASP A 16 -5.94 1.79 -1.36
N ILE A 17 -5.25 0.65 -1.29
CA ILE A 17 -3.92 0.57 -0.67
C ILE A 17 -2.87 1.35 -1.47
N VAL A 18 -3.02 1.49 -2.79
CA VAL A 18 -2.12 2.28 -3.63
C VAL A 18 -2.26 3.76 -3.31
N GLU A 19 -3.48 4.24 -3.12
CA GLU A 19 -3.76 5.61 -2.69
C GLU A 19 -3.18 5.88 -1.29
N ILE A 20 -3.41 4.98 -0.33
CA ILE A 20 -2.90 5.13 1.04
C ILE A 20 -1.37 5.23 1.05
N VAL A 21 -0.68 4.33 0.36
CA VAL A 21 0.79 4.35 0.30
C VAL A 21 1.30 5.60 -0.42
N SER A 22 0.64 6.02 -1.49
CA SER A 22 1.01 7.26 -2.19
C SER A 22 0.84 8.50 -1.29
N SER A 23 -0.22 8.52 -0.47
CA SER A 23 -0.50 9.62 0.47
C SER A 23 0.53 9.72 1.59
N SER A 24 1.26 8.64 1.89
CA SER A 24 2.36 8.66 2.87
C SER A 24 3.67 9.25 2.30
N GLY A 25 3.64 9.81 1.08
CA GLY A 25 4.81 10.42 0.43
C GLY A 25 5.67 9.47 -0.40
N VAL A 26 5.22 8.22 -0.61
CA VAL A 26 5.94 7.27 -1.45
C VAL A 26 5.51 7.42 -2.90
N THR A 27 6.45 7.75 -3.79
CA THR A 27 6.20 7.74 -5.23
C THR A 27 6.12 6.31 -5.75
N LEU A 28 4.96 5.93 -6.28
CA LEU A 28 4.71 4.63 -6.87
C LEU A 28 4.68 4.70 -8.40
N THR A 29 5.31 3.73 -9.07
CA THR A 29 5.28 3.55 -10.52
C THR A 29 4.64 2.21 -10.85
N LYS A 30 3.69 2.19 -11.79
CA LYS A 30 3.03 0.95 -12.22
C LYS A 30 4.00 0.03 -12.98
N LYS A 31 4.08 -1.24 -12.59
CA LYS A 31 4.92 -2.28 -13.21
C LYS A 31 4.14 -3.61 -13.27
N GLY A 32 3.56 -3.89 -14.44
CA GLY A 32 2.67 -5.04 -14.61
C GLY A 32 1.37 -4.86 -13.82
N ALA A 33 1.02 -5.85 -13.01
CA ALA A 33 -0.15 -5.81 -12.12
C ALA A 33 0.10 -4.97 -10.85
N ASN A 34 1.36 -4.74 -10.48
CA ASN A 34 1.74 -4.11 -9.23
C ASN A 34 2.22 -2.67 -9.41
N TYR A 35 2.44 -2.00 -8.29
CA TYR A 35 3.13 -0.72 -8.19
C TYR A 35 4.44 -0.89 -7.43
N VAL A 36 5.49 -0.18 -7.84
CA VAL A 36 6.82 -0.25 -7.21
C VAL A 36 7.31 1.14 -6.81
N GLY A 37 8.05 1.22 -5.70
CA GLY A 37 8.61 2.47 -5.18
C GLY A 37 9.78 2.24 -4.22
N LEU A 38 10.37 3.33 -3.75
CA LEU A 38 11.38 3.27 -2.68
C LEU A 38 10.69 2.91 -1.36
N CYS A 39 11.34 2.04 -0.58
CA CYS A 39 10.82 1.64 0.72
C CYS A 39 11.04 2.79 1.74
N PRO A 40 10.00 3.29 2.43
CA PRO A 40 10.17 4.35 3.42
C PRO A 40 10.81 3.88 4.73
N PHE A 41 11.03 2.58 4.88
CA PHE A 41 11.54 1.97 6.12
C PHE A 41 13.05 1.69 6.08
N HIS A 42 13.66 1.68 4.90
CA HIS A 42 15.09 1.44 4.72
C HIS A 42 15.67 2.48 3.78
N ASP A 43 16.87 2.97 4.06
CA ASP A 43 17.59 3.90 3.19
C ASP A 43 18.19 3.13 1.99
N ASP A 44 17.30 2.70 1.09
CA ASP A 44 17.63 1.98 -0.14
C ASP A 44 17.62 2.92 -1.34
N LYS A 45 18.54 2.70 -2.27
CA LYS A 45 18.61 3.43 -3.54
C LYS A 45 17.82 2.74 -4.65
N ASN A 46 17.44 1.48 -4.45
CA ASN A 46 16.69 0.68 -5.40
C ASN A 46 15.22 0.58 -4.95
N PRO A 47 14.25 0.59 -5.89
CA PRO A 47 12.86 0.34 -5.56
C PRO A 47 12.68 -1.06 -4.96
N SER A 48 12.40 -1.13 -3.67
CA SER A 48 12.21 -2.37 -2.90
C SER A 48 10.81 -2.49 -2.28
N LEU A 49 9.96 -1.48 -2.41
CA LEU A 49 8.55 -1.58 -2.07
C LEU A 49 7.75 -2.05 -3.29
N THR A 50 6.87 -3.04 -3.09
CA THR A 50 5.87 -3.48 -4.07
C THR A 50 4.48 -3.41 -3.42
N VAL A 51 3.52 -2.83 -4.13
CA VAL A 51 2.12 -2.74 -3.70
C VAL A 51 1.24 -3.45 -4.74
N SER A 52 0.48 -4.45 -4.29
CA SER A 52 -0.60 -5.07 -5.06
C SER A 52 -1.87 -4.26 -4.85
N PRO A 53 -2.58 -3.85 -5.92
CA PRO A 53 -3.90 -3.23 -5.80
C PRO A 53 -5.01 -4.23 -5.44
N ASP A 54 -4.76 -5.54 -5.65
CA ASP A 54 -5.67 -6.65 -5.35
C ASP A 54 -5.39 -7.27 -3.97
#